data_AF-A0A285C9G6-F1
#
_entry.id   AF-A0A285C9G6-F1
#
_cell.length_a   1.000
_cell.length_b   1.000
_cell.length_c   1.000
_cell.angle_alpha   90.00
_cell.angle_beta   90.00
_cell.angle_gamma   90.00
#
_symmetry.space_group_name_H-M   'P 1'
#
loop_
_entity.id
_entity.type
_entity.pdbx_description
1 polymer ?
#
loop_
_entity_poly.entity_id
_entity_poly.type
_entity_poly.pdbx_seq_one_letter_code
_entity_poly.pdbx_strand_id
1 'polypeptide(L)'
;MTQPPPYNPPPGAFGPPPPQYAPQPPPPAAPEFLAVDRHNSVVVDMSGITFEIRDAEAEFSWPEIHTVHYKATPNGKALVVAVVLHNGQLYECQVEAKPKERLREWFAGLQAILGYYKPLR
;
A
#
# COMPACT_ATOMS: atom_id res chain seq x y z
N MET A 1 -15.15 -50.77 -39.35
CA MET A 1 -13.88 -50.54 -40.09
C MET A 1 -13.58 -49.05 -39.97
N THR A 2 -12.53 -48.72 -39.22
CA THR A 2 -12.05 -47.38 -38.92
C THR A 2 -11.17 -46.87 -40.06
N GLN A 3 -11.46 -45.68 -40.59
CA GLN A 3 -10.53 -44.97 -41.47
C GLN A 3 -9.86 -43.86 -40.64
N PRO A 4 -8.52 -43.88 -40.46
CA PRO A 4 -7.84 -42.79 -39.79
C PRO A 4 -7.71 -41.57 -40.73
N PRO A 5 -7.73 -40.33 -40.20
CA PRO A 5 -7.44 -39.13 -40.98
C PRO A 5 -5.96 -39.07 -41.40
N PRO A 6 -5.62 -38.42 -42.52
CA PRO A 6 -4.25 -38.32 -42.99
C PRO A 6 -3.40 -37.44 -42.06
N TYR A 7 -2.20 -37.96 -41.74
CA TYR A 7 -1.19 -37.27 -40.95
C TYR A 7 -0.52 -36.17 -41.78
N ASN A 8 -0.63 -34.91 -41.34
CA ASN A 8 0.08 -33.79 -41.94
C ASN A 8 1.26 -33.43 -41.02
N PRO A 9 2.52 -33.55 -41.44
CA PRO A 9 3.65 -33.21 -40.57
C PRO A 9 3.75 -31.68 -40.44
N PRO A 10 3.96 -31.12 -39.24
CA PRO A 10 4.38 -29.73 -39.12
C PRO A 10 5.82 -29.58 -39.65
N PRO A 11 6.11 -28.53 -40.45
CA PRO A 11 7.45 -28.30 -40.98
C PRO A 11 8.42 -28.01 -39.84
N GLY A 12 9.58 -28.67 -39.90
CA GLY A 12 10.68 -28.45 -38.98
C GLY A 12 11.12 -26.99 -38.97
N ALA A 13 11.03 -26.38 -37.80
CA ALA A 13 11.72 -25.16 -37.46
C ALA A 13 12.11 -25.27 -35.98
N PHE A 14 13.16 -26.04 -35.71
CA PHE A 14 13.88 -25.91 -34.44
C PHE A 14 14.64 -24.57 -34.47
N GLY A 15 13.93 -23.49 -34.16
CA GLY A 15 14.57 -22.27 -33.69
C GLY A 15 15.20 -22.53 -32.32
N PRO A 16 16.25 -21.79 -31.92
CA PRO A 16 16.77 -21.88 -30.57
C PRO A 16 15.64 -21.59 -29.57
N PRO A 17 15.56 -22.31 -28.43
CA PRO A 17 14.61 -21.97 -27.39
C PRO A 17 14.83 -20.50 -26.98
N PRO A 18 13.76 -19.72 -26.75
CA PRO A 18 13.92 -18.37 -26.22
C PRO A 18 14.76 -18.46 -24.95
N PRO A 19 15.71 -17.53 -24.72
CA PRO A 19 16.55 -17.55 -23.52
C PRO A 19 15.65 -17.49 -22.28
N GLN A 20 15.45 -18.65 -21.66
CA GLN A 20 14.85 -18.76 -20.35
C GLN A 20 15.86 -18.17 -19.36
N TYR A 21 15.40 -17.29 -18.47
CA TYR A 21 16.18 -16.66 -17.39
C TYR A 21 17.04 -15.43 -17.73
N ALA A 22 16.51 -14.47 -18.50
CA ALA A 22 16.82 -13.09 -18.12
C ALA A 22 16.19 -12.85 -16.73
N PRO A 23 16.92 -12.40 -15.70
CA PRO A 23 16.31 -12.05 -14.43
C PRO A 23 15.24 -11.00 -14.71
N GLN A 24 13.97 -11.34 -14.46
CA GLN A 24 12.93 -10.34 -14.47
C GLN A 24 13.30 -9.31 -13.40
N PRO A 25 13.28 -8.01 -13.71
CA PRO A 25 13.48 -7.01 -12.68
C PRO A 25 12.48 -7.30 -11.55
N PRO A 26 12.91 -7.19 -10.27
CA PRO A 26 12.00 -7.41 -9.16
C PRO A 26 10.75 -6.54 -9.37
N PRO A 27 9.55 -7.05 -9.06
CA PRO A 27 8.35 -6.24 -9.12
C PRO A 27 8.58 -4.96 -8.31
N PRO A 28 8.05 -3.81 -8.77
CA PRO A 28 8.20 -2.57 -8.03
C PRO A 28 7.73 -2.77 -6.58
N ALA A 29 8.55 -2.34 -5.62
CA ALA A 29 8.20 -2.43 -4.21
C ALA A 29 6.85 -1.73 -3.99
N ALA A 30 5.96 -2.39 -3.24
CA ALA A 30 4.67 -1.81 -2.92
C ALA A 30 4.89 -0.51 -2.14
N PRO A 31 4.17 0.58 -2.46
CA PRO A 31 4.39 1.85 -1.79
C PRO A 31 4.09 1.71 -0.30
N GLU A 32 4.95 2.28 0.53
CA GLU A 32 4.77 2.36 1.98
C GLU A 32 4.90 3.82 2.43
N PHE A 33 4.24 4.14 3.53
CA PHE A 33 4.28 5.44 4.16
C PHE A 33 4.56 5.27 5.64
N LEU A 34 5.47 6.10 6.16
CA LEU A 34 5.82 6.15 7.57
C LEU A 34 5.81 7.61 8.05
N ALA A 35 5.01 7.88 9.07
CA ALA A 35 5.14 9.06 9.91
C ALA A 35 5.49 8.62 11.32
N VAL A 36 6.56 9.19 11.89
CA VAL A 36 7.02 8.84 13.23
C VAL A 36 7.46 10.10 13.98
N ASP A 37 7.11 10.14 15.26
CA ASP A 37 7.64 11.10 16.22
C ASP A 37 8.32 10.38 17.40
N ARG A 38 8.49 11.06 18.54
CA ARG A 38 9.15 10.47 19.72
C ARG A 38 8.33 9.36 20.40
N HIS A 39 7.02 9.40 20.29
CA HIS A 39 6.09 8.55 21.03
C HIS A 39 5.14 7.79 20.11
N ASN A 40 4.87 8.29 18.91
CA ASN A 40 3.81 7.79 18.09
C ASN A 40 4.31 7.53 16.66
N SER A 41 3.73 6.51 16.02
CA SER A 41 3.98 6.20 14.62
C SER A 41 2.68 5.89 13.88
N VAL A 42 2.68 6.16 12.58
CA VAL A 42 1.65 5.78 11.62
C VAL A 42 2.35 5.15 10.43
N VAL A 43 2.06 3.87 10.21
CA VAL A 43 2.49 3.11 9.03
C VAL A 43 1.30 2.88 8.14
N VAL A 44 1.48 3.05 6.83
CA VAL A 44 0.49 2.65 5.82
C VAL A 44 1.21 1.83 4.76
N ASP A 45 0.74 0.61 4.53
CA ASP A 45 1.35 -0.34 3.60
C ASP A 45 0.29 -1.24 2.93
N MET A 46 0.72 -2.33 2.30
CA MET A 46 -0.20 -3.25 1.63
C MET A 46 -1.15 -4.01 2.56
N SER A 47 -0.79 -4.16 3.83
CA SER A 47 -1.58 -4.86 4.85
C SER A 47 -2.68 -3.95 5.36
N GLY A 48 -2.38 -2.66 5.54
CA GLY A 48 -3.34 -1.68 6.04
C GLY A 48 -2.70 -0.45 6.64
N ILE A 49 -3.17 -0.06 7.82
CA ILE A 49 -2.70 1.07 8.61
C ILE A 49 -2.37 0.59 10.01
N THR A 50 -1.17 0.90 10.50
CA THR A 50 -0.78 0.61 11.88
C THR A 50 -0.54 1.92 12.62
N PHE A 51 -1.15 2.04 13.79
CA PHE A 51 -0.89 3.10 14.75
C PHE A 51 -0.09 2.56 15.92
N GLU A 52 0.98 3.25 16.25
CA GLU A 52 1.69 3.08 17.50
C GLU A 52 1.51 4.35 18.33
N ILE A 53 1.04 4.21 19.56
CA ILE A 53 0.85 5.31 20.49
C ILE A 53 1.50 4.93 21.81
N ARG A 54 2.72 5.44 22.01
CA ARG A 54 3.62 5.14 23.12
C ARG A 54 4.03 3.67 23.15
N ASP A 55 3.20 2.83 23.77
CA ASP A 55 3.44 1.40 23.99
C ASP A 55 2.20 0.57 23.57
N ALA A 56 1.21 1.22 22.98
CA ALA A 56 0.01 0.58 22.46
C ALA A 56 0.05 0.58 20.93
N GLU A 57 -0.13 -0.60 20.34
CA GLU A 57 -0.22 -0.80 18.90
C GLU A 57 -1.67 -1.12 18.52
N ALA A 58 -2.11 -0.56 17.40
CA ALA A 58 -3.40 -0.85 16.78
C ALA A 58 -3.22 -1.00 15.27
N GLU A 59 -3.52 -2.20 14.77
CA GLU A 59 -3.43 -2.56 13.36
C GLU A 59 -4.83 -2.58 12.75
N PHE A 60 -4.96 -2.00 11.56
CA PHE A 60 -6.21 -1.94 10.81
C PHE A 60 -5.97 -2.39 9.36
N SER A 61 -6.54 -3.53 8.98
CA SER A 61 -6.45 -4.07 7.63
C SER A 61 -7.29 -3.26 6.62
N TRP A 62 -6.94 -3.27 5.33
CA TRP A 62 -7.76 -2.58 4.33
C TRP A 62 -9.26 -2.99 4.30
N PRO A 63 -9.64 -4.27 4.49
CA PRO A 63 -11.05 -4.67 4.48
C PRO A 63 -11.89 -4.20 5.67
N GLU A 64 -11.28 -3.83 6.79
CA GLU A 64 -12.00 -3.30 7.97
C GLU A 64 -12.14 -1.78 7.93
N ILE A 65 -11.22 -1.10 7.23
CA ILE A 65 -11.20 0.35 7.08
C ILE A 65 -12.34 0.80 6.17
N HIS A 66 -13.30 1.54 6.74
CA HIS A 66 -14.30 2.26 5.97
C HIS A 66 -13.70 3.51 5.32
N THR A 67 -13.10 4.38 6.13
CA THR A 67 -12.57 5.67 5.69
C THR A 67 -11.38 6.06 6.53
N VAL A 68 -10.42 6.72 5.88
CA VAL A 68 -9.26 7.34 6.54
C VAL A 68 -9.41 8.85 6.40
N HIS A 69 -9.33 9.55 7.52
CA HIS A 69 -9.27 11.01 7.58
C HIS A 69 -7.87 11.42 8.00
N TYR A 70 -7.36 12.51 7.45
CA TYR A 70 -6.11 13.09 7.91
C TYR A 70 -6.19 14.62 7.86
N LYS A 71 -5.64 15.27 8.89
CA LYS A 71 -5.64 16.72 9.04
C LYS A 71 -4.40 17.18 9.80
N ALA A 72 -4.10 18.47 9.71
CA ALA A 72 -3.08 19.08 10.52
C ALA A 72 -3.72 19.49 11.85
N THR A 73 -2.95 19.48 12.93
CA THR A 73 -3.37 20.15 14.16
C THR A 73 -3.56 21.65 13.91
N PRO A 74 -4.37 22.38 14.71
CA PRO A 74 -4.60 23.81 14.52
C PRO A 74 -3.33 24.66 14.53
N ASN A 75 -2.29 24.21 15.25
CA ASN A 75 -0.98 24.87 15.28
C ASN A 75 -0.06 24.49 14.10
N GLY A 76 -0.48 23.57 13.23
CA GLY A 76 0.27 23.12 12.05
C GLY A 76 1.55 22.36 12.37
N LYS A 77 1.66 21.77 13.57
CA LYS A 77 2.88 21.08 14.04
C LYS A 77 2.76 19.57 14.10
N ALA A 78 1.58 19.02 13.87
CA ALA A 78 1.38 17.57 13.88
C ALA A 78 0.37 17.16 12.80
N LEU A 79 0.57 15.95 12.32
CA LEU A 79 -0.35 15.21 11.49
C LEU A 79 -1.28 14.42 12.41
N VAL A 80 -2.57 14.51 12.17
CA VAL A 80 -3.59 13.69 12.82
C VAL A 80 -4.16 12.76 11.76
N VAL A 81 -4.06 11.47 11.97
CA VAL A 81 -4.65 10.43 11.11
C VAL A 81 -5.73 9.71 11.91
N ALA A 82 -6.92 9.57 11.33
CA ALA A 82 -8.02 8.87 11.94
C ALA A 82 -8.58 7.79 11.01
N VAL A 83 -8.76 6.59 11.55
CA VAL A 83 -9.32 5.43 10.85
C VAL A 83 -10.74 5.21 11.37
N VAL A 84 -11.70 5.21 10.45
CA VAL A 84 -13.08 4.79 10.68
C VAL A 84 -13.23 3.37 10.17
N LEU A 85 -13.65 2.46 11.04
CA LEU A 85 -13.90 1.07 10.70
C LEU A 85 -15.35 0.84 10.26
N HIS A 86 -15.60 -0.26 9.54
CA HIS A 86 -16.95 -0.64 9.10
C HIS A 86 -17.95 -0.89 10.24
N ASN A 87 -17.45 -1.22 11.44
CA ASN A 87 -18.28 -1.39 12.64
C ASN A 87 -18.62 -0.06 13.33
N GLY A 88 -18.19 1.09 12.78
CA GLY A 88 -18.45 2.43 13.31
C GLY A 88 -17.44 2.93 14.34
N GLN A 89 -16.43 2.13 14.69
CA GLN A 89 -15.35 2.59 15.58
C GLN A 89 -14.43 3.58 14.88
N LEU A 90 -13.93 4.54 15.65
CA LEU A 90 -12.98 5.57 15.20
C LEU A 90 -11.72 5.48 16.08
N TYR A 91 -10.57 5.43 15.42
CA TYR A 91 -9.25 5.47 16.06
C TYR A 91 -8.47 6.65 15.50
N GLU A 92 -7.74 7.36 16.35
CA GLU A 92 -6.95 8.53 15.95
C GLU A 92 -5.52 8.41 16.48
N CYS A 93 -4.54 8.70 15.63
CA CYS A 93 -3.14 8.83 15.98
C CYS A 93 -2.63 10.21 15.55
N GLN A 94 -1.93 10.90 16.46
CA GLN A 94 -1.31 12.18 16.20
C GLN A 94 0.21 12.03 16.20
N VAL A 95 0.87 12.45 15.12
CA VAL A 95 2.32 12.41 14.97
C VAL A 95 2.88 13.83 14.79
N GLU A 96 3.78 14.25 15.67
CA GLU A 96 4.46 15.55 15.60
C GLU A 96 5.40 15.65 14.39
N ALA A 97 5.17 16.67 13.56
CA ALA A 97 6.00 17.01 12.43
C ALA A 97 7.02 18.09 12.82
N LYS A 98 8.29 17.70 12.96
CA LYS A 98 9.43 18.61 13.14
C LYS A 98 10.44 18.33 12.01
N PRO A 99 10.64 19.21 11.01
CA PRO A 99 10.09 20.57 10.78
C PRO A 99 8.74 20.62 10.04
N LYS A 100 8.16 21.83 9.82
CA LYS A 100 6.86 22.03 9.12
C LYS A 100 6.86 21.49 7.68
N GLU A 101 7.98 21.57 6.95
CA GLU A 101 8.13 20.92 5.64
C GLU A 101 7.75 19.43 5.68
N ARG A 102 8.13 18.72 6.74
CA ARG A 102 7.81 17.30 6.93
C ARG A 102 6.30 17.05 6.94
N LEU A 103 5.52 17.97 7.49
CA LEU A 103 4.07 17.85 7.47
C LEU A 103 3.56 17.89 6.02
N ARG A 104 4.08 18.78 5.18
CA ARG A 104 3.67 18.87 3.77
C ARG A 104 4.02 17.60 3.00
N GLU A 105 5.21 17.07 3.23
CA GLU A 105 5.67 15.80 2.65
C GLU A 105 4.76 14.65 3.10
N TRP A 106 4.42 14.59 4.37
CA TRP A 106 3.52 13.56 4.89
C TRP A 106 2.12 13.62 4.29
N PHE A 107 1.57 14.82 4.10
CA PHE A 107 0.28 15.00 3.42
C PHE A 107 0.31 14.51 1.98
N ALA A 108 1.38 14.83 1.23
CA ALA A 108 1.55 14.37 -0.15
C ALA A 108 1.71 12.85 -0.21
N GLY A 109 2.52 12.27 0.69
CA GLY A 109 2.71 10.82 0.80
C GLY A 109 1.42 10.08 1.15
N LEU A 110 0.67 10.57 2.15
CA LEU A 110 -0.64 10.02 2.52
C LEU A 110 -1.65 10.08 1.36
N GLN A 111 -1.73 11.21 0.66
CA GLN A 111 -2.63 11.33 -0.49
C GLN A 111 -2.28 10.32 -1.58
N ALA A 112 -0.99 10.14 -1.88
CA ALA A 112 -0.53 9.20 -2.91
C ALA A 112 -0.81 7.74 -2.51
N ILE A 113 -0.45 7.34 -1.29
CA ILE A 113 -0.58 5.95 -0.85
C ILE A 113 -2.03 5.55 -0.62
N LEU A 114 -2.86 6.44 -0.07
CA LEU A 114 -4.29 6.19 0.07
C LEU A 114 -4.96 6.12 -1.31
N GLY A 115 -4.50 6.90 -2.30
CA GLY A 115 -4.95 6.76 -3.68
C GLY A 115 -4.52 5.45 -4.35
N TYR A 116 -3.41 4.85 -3.90
CA TYR A 116 -2.92 3.57 -4.42
C TYR A 116 -3.68 2.37 -3.83
N TYR A 117 -3.83 2.29 -2.51
CA TYR A 117 -4.44 1.12 -1.85
C TYR A 117 -5.94 1.22 -1.66
N LYS A 118 -6.50 2.43 -1.63
CA LYS A 118 -7.95 2.59 -1.58
C LYS A 118 -8.46 2.63 -3.03
N PRO A 119 -9.00 1.55 -3.60
CA PRO A 119 -9.66 1.65 -4.88
C PRO A 119 -10.80 2.66 -4.72
N LEU A 120 -10.75 3.70 -5.56
CA LEU A 120 -11.83 4.66 -5.76
C LEU A 120 -13.15 3.89 -5.82
N ARG A 121 -14.02 4.08 -4.83
CA ARG A 121 -15.42 3.69 -4.95
C ARG A 121 -16.14 4.72 -5.81
#